data_AF-A0A819YCR6-F1
#
_entry.id   AF-A0A819YCR6-F1
#
_cell.length_a   1.000
_cell.length_b   1.000
_cell.length_c   1.000
_cell.angle_alpha   90.00
_cell.angle_beta   90.00
_cell.angle_gamma   90.00
#
_symmetry.space_group_name_H-M   'P 1'
#
loop_
_entity.id
_entity.type
_entity.pdbx_description
1 polymer ?
#
loop_
_entity_poly.entity_id
_entity_poly.type
_entity_poly.pdbx_seq_one_letter_code
_entity_poly.pdbx_strand_id
1 'polypeptide(L)'
;MNRSDLDDIDIGILTNILQVNQTVTLLNLRENKISDEGAKSLADALKVNQTLTTLDLGSNKVSVEGAKSLADALKVNETLTTLDLGSNKVSVEGAKSLADALKVNQTLTSLDLSRSQISDEGAKSLADALKVNQTLTTLVLDANEITDAGAEALADALKVNQTVMMLSLKRNVLLDYAMKVLADVLRVNQTLTTLHLDDNEISDERAKSLANALKVNQTLTTLNLRENEISDEGAKSLADALKVNQTLTTLDLHCSNISDEGAKSLAHALKVNQTLTILDLHANKISTEGAKSPVDALKVNQTLTALDLTVNQISAKRAKSLAAALKVNQTLTTLDLHCSNISDEGAKSLADALKVNQTLTTLNLHDNRISVEGAKSLAHALKVNQTLTTLNLHDNRISAEGAKSLADALKVNQTLTTLDLHGCNISDEGAKSLADALKVNQTLTTLNLHDNRISDEGAKSLANVLKVNQTLTILDLSRSLISDEGAKSLADALKVNQTLTTLVLDANEITDAGAEALADALK
;
A
#
# COMPACT_ATOMS: atom_id res chain seq x y z
N MET A 1 -11.68 -20.19 3.69
CA MET A 1 -10.86 -21.14 4.47
C MET A 1 -9.47 -20.54 4.63
N ASN A 2 -9.18 -19.93 5.78
CA ASN A 2 -7.90 -19.27 6.05
C ASN A 2 -7.18 -20.03 7.17
N ARG A 3 -6.17 -20.82 6.80
CA ARG A 3 -5.02 -21.27 7.61
C ARG A 3 -4.10 -22.12 6.73
N SER A 4 -3.00 -21.54 6.27
CA SER A 4 -1.91 -22.21 5.56
C SER A 4 -1.11 -23.09 6.53
N ASP A 5 -1.29 -24.40 6.42
CA ASP A 5 -0.73 -25.42 7.32
C ASP A 5 0.28 -26.36 6.62
N LEU A 6 0.74 -26.02 5.39
CA LEU A 6 1.63 -26.89 4.62
C LEU A 6 2.95 -27.12 5.37
N ASP A 7 3.36 -28.38 5.42
CA ASP A 7 4.60 -28.82 6.06
C ASP A 7 5.58 -29.45 5.04
N ASP A 8 6.72 -29.95 5.54
CA ASP A 8 7.78 -30.51 4.69
C ASP A 8 7.31 -31.74 3.88
N ILE A 9 6.32 -32.49 4.36
CA ILE A 9 5.78 -33.67 3.65
C ILE A 9 4.98 -33.19 2.45
N ASP A 10 4.12 -32.19 2.63
CA ASP A 10 3.35 -31.59 1.54
C ASP A 10 4.29 -31.02 0.47
N ILE A 11 5.37 -30.37 0.90
CA ILE A 11 6.41 -29.85 -0.01
C ILE A 11 7.12 -30.98 -0.74
N GLY A 12 7.44 -32.09 -0.08
CA GLY A 12 8.01 -33.28 -0.72
C GLY A 12 7.13 -33.86 -1.85
N ILE A 13 5.81 -33.77 -1.71
CA ILE A 13 4.87 -34.19 -2.78
C ILE A 13 4.87 -33.15 -3.90
N LEU A 14 4.80 -31.87 -3.55
CA LEU A 14 4.74 -30.76 -4.49
C LEU A 14 5.99 -30.66 -5.36
N THR A 15 7.18 -30.94 -4.81
CA THR A 15 8.46 -30.87 -5.51
C THR A 15 8.59 -31.92 -6.61
N ASN A 16 8.01 -33.11 -6.43
CA ASN A 16 7.94 -34.13 -7.49
C ASN A 16 7.18 -33.63 -8.71
N ILE A 17 6.11 -32.85 -8.49
CA ILE A 17 5.34 -32.23 -9.57
C ILE A 17 6.15 -31.07 -10.17
N LEU A 18 6.80 -30.28 -9.32
CA LEU A 18 7.59 -29.12 -9.73
C LEU A 18 8.76 -29.49 -10.66
N GLN A 19 9.40 -30.64 -10.44
CA GLN A 19 10.50 -31.14 -11.28
C GLN A 19 10.11 -31.39 -12.74
N VAL A 20 8.87 -31.82 -12.97
CA VAL A 20 8.35 -32.11 -14.32
C VAL A 20 7.40 -31.03 -14.83
N ASN A 21 7.21 -29.97 -14.03
CA ASN A 21 6.28 -28.89 -14.35
C ASN A 21 6.79 -28.07 -15.56
N GLN A 22 5.85 -27.70 -16.44
CA GLN A 22 6.14 -26.91 -17.65
C GLN A 22 5.38 -25.58 -17.71
N THR A 23 4.62 -25.21 -16.67
CA THR A 23 3.64 -24.11 -16.74
C THR A 23 3.62 -23.18 -15.53
N VAL A 24 3.95 -23.68 -14.34
CA VAL A 24 3.97 -22.91 -13.10
C VAL A 24 5.24 -22.08 -13.08
N THR A 25 5.03 -20.76 -12.98
CA THR A 25 6.10 -19.75 -12.92
C THR A 25 6.19 -19.10 -11.55
N LEU A 26 5.10 -19.09 -10.78
CA LEU A 26 5.04 -18.52 -9.42
C LEU A 26 4.55 -19.56 -8.43
N LEU A 27 5.30 -19.72 -7.35
CA LEU A 27 4.94 -20.56 -6.21
C LEU A 27 4.99 -19.72 -4.93
N ASN A 28 3.82 -19.43 -4.38
CA ASN A 28 3.69 -18.73 -3.10
C ASN A 28 3.41 -19.73 -1.98
N LEU A 29 4.37 -19.85 -1.06
CA LEU A 29 4.34 -20.70 0.11
C LEU A 29 4.53 -19.88 1.39
N ARG A 30 4.26 -18.58 1.35
CA ARG A 30 4.35 -17.68 2.50
C ARG A 30 3.47 -18.16 3.64
N GLU A 31 3.89 -17.90 4.88
CA GLU A 31 3.11 -18.19 6.10
C GLU A 31 2.73 -19.67 6.25
N ASN A 32 3.66 -20.59 6.02
CA ASN A 32 3.49 -22.03 6.22
C ASN A 32 4.46 -22.57 7.30
N LYS A 33 4.58 -23.91 7.43
CA LYS A 33 5.43 -24.58 8.43
C LYS A 33 6.67 -25.22 7.82
N ILE A 34 7.09 -24.75 6.63
CA ILE A 34 8.21 -25.32 5.86
C ILE A 34 9.52 -25.09 6.62
N SER A 35 10.24 -26.17 6.91
CA SER A 35 11.54 -26.15 7.56
C SER A 35 12.68 -26.31 6.55
N ASP A 36 13.89 -26.59 7.05
CA ASP A 36 15.05 -26.86 6.21
C ASP A 36 14.85 -28.06 5.28
N GLU A 37 14.09 -29.08 5.69
CA GLU A 37 13.85 -30.27 4.86
C GLU A 37 12.94 -29.97 3.66
N GLY A 38 11.88 -29.18 3.85
CA GLY A 38 11.05 -28.71 2.76
C GLY A 38 11.80 -27.74 1.84
N ALA A 39 12.58 -26.82 2.41
CA ALA A 39 13.44 -25.92 1.63
C ALA A 39 14.48 -26.67 0.79
N LYS A 40 15.07 -27.74 1.34
CA LYS A 40 15.98 -28.63 0.61
C LYS A 40 15.28 -29.38 -0.51
N SER A 41 14.07 -29.87 -0.27
CA SER A 41 13.26 -30.53 -1.31
C SER A 41 12.95 -29.58 -2.47
N LEU A 42 12.63 -28.32 -2.15
CA LEU A 42 12.44 -27.25 -3.15
C LEU A 42 13.74 -26.94 -3.89
N ALA A 43 14.85 -26.84 -3.18
CA ALA A 43 16.17 -26.62 -3.78
C ALA A 43 16.52 -27.72 -4.79
N ASP A 44 16.27 -28.99 -4.46
CA ASP A 44 16.52 -30.10 -5.39
C ASP A 44 15.60 -30.05 -6.61
N ALA A 45 14.34 -29.61 -6.46
CA ALA A 45 13.47 -29.38 -7.61
C ALA A 45 13.93 -28.20 -8.47
N LEU A 46 14.40 -27.10 -7.88
CA LEU A 46 14.89 -25.92 -8.58
C LEU A 46 16.11 -26.20 -9.46
N LYS A 47 16.96 -27.17 -9.09
CA LYS A 47 18.13 -27.55 -9.91
C LYS A 47 17.76 -28.09 -11.29
N VAL A 48 16.54 -28.64 -11.45
CA VAL A 48 16.07 -29.24 -12.71
C VAL A 48 14.88 -28.51 -13.31
N ASN A 49 14.12 -27.78 -12.50
CA ASN A 49 12.97 -27.01 -12.97
C ASN A 49 13.43 -25.86 -13.88
N GLN A 50 12.71 -25.69 -15.01
CA GLN A 50 13.02 -24.71 -16.05
C GLN A 50 11.91 -23.67 -16.24
N THR A 51 10.98 -23.54 -15.29
CA THR A 51 9.79 -22.68 -15.46
C THR A 51 9.55 -21.74 -14.31
N LEU A 52 9.93 -22.11 -13.10
CA LEU A 52 9.69 -21.31 -11.91
C LEU A 52 10.60 -20.08 -11.93
N THR A 53 9.96 -18.92 -11.93
CA THR A 53 10.62 -17.60 -11.89
C THR A 53 10.48 -16.96 -10.51
N THR A 54 9.45 -17.31 -9.74
CA THR A 54 9.16 -16.72 -8.42
C THR A 54 8.88 -17.79 -7.38
N LEU A 55 9.64 -17.74 -6.27
CA LEU A 55 9.44 -18.56 -5.09
C LEU A 55 9.32 -17.67 -3.85
N ASP A 56 8.15 -17.66 -3.21
CA ASP A 56 7.92 -16.98 -1.93
C ASP A 56 7.87 -18.02 -0.80
N LEU A 57 8.88 -17.99 0.08
CA LEU A 57 9.00 -18.79 1.29
C LEU A 57 8.95 -17.92 2.56
N GLY A 58 8.45 -16.68 2.45
CA GLY A 58 8.40 -15.76 3.58
C GLY A 58 7.60 -16.31 4.77
N SER A 59 7.95 -15.92 5.99
CA SER A 59 7.25 -16.33 7.23
C SER A 59 7.13 -17.85 7.39
N ASN A 60 8.22 -18.60 7.15
CA ASN A 60 8.31 -20.05 7.36
C ASN A 60 9.32 -20.38 8.49
N LYS A 61 9.82 -21.63 8.52
CA LYS A 61 10.82 -22.11 9.48
C LYS A 61 12.15 -22.46 8.79
N VAL A 62 12.42 -21.87 7.64
CA VAL A 62 13.71 -22.06 6.95
C VAL A 62 14.81 -21.47 7.82
N SER A 63 15.86 -22.24 8.07
CA SER A 63 17.03 -21.82 8.83
C SER A 63 18.28 -21.82 7.94
N VAL A 64 19.47 -21.92 8.53
CA VAL A 64 20.74 -21.93 7.82
C VAL A 64 20.82 -23.04 6.77
N GLU A 65 20.41 -24.26 7.11
CA GLU A 65 20.59 -25.41 6.23
C GLU A 65 19.66 -25.38 5.01
N GLY A 66 18.41 -24.91 5.20
CA GLY A 66 17.48 -24.67 4.11
C GLY A 66 17.94 -23.54 3.19
N ALA A 67 18.41 -22.43 3.76
CA ALA A 67 18.97 -21.31 2.99
C ALA A 67 20.23 -21.73 2.19
N LYS A 68 21.09 -22.55 2.78
CA LYS A 68 22.26 -23.12 2.11
C LYS A 68 21.88 -24.04 0.96
N SER A 69 20.87 -24.89 1.16
CA SER A 69 20.34 -25.77 0.10
C SER A 69 19.81 -24.95 -1.08
N LEU A 70 19.02 -23.90 -0.80
CA LEU A 70 18.52 -22.98 -1.82
C LEU A 70 19.66 -22.23 -2.51
N ALA A 71 20.67 -21.78 -1.78
CA ALA A 71 21.86 -21.16 -2.35
C ALA A 71 22.59 -22.10 -3.32
N ASP A 72 22.72 -23.38 -2.99
CA ASP A 72 23.33 -24.37 -3.89
C ASP A 72 22.49 -24.61 -5.15
N ALA A 73 21.16 -24.54 -5.06
CA ALA A 73 20.29 -24.59 -6.22
C ALA A 73 20.44 -23.33 -7.11
N LEU A 74 20.51 -22.13 -6.50
CA LEU A 74 20.69 -20.87 -7.23
C LEU A 74 21.98 -20.83 -8.06
N LYS A 75 23.04 -21.56 -7.67
CA LYS A 75 24.29 -21.62 -8.46
C LYS A 75 24.12 -22.27 -9.83
N VAL A 76 23.10 -23.12 -10.00
CA VAL A 76 22.86 -23.87 -11.26
C VAL A 76 21.50 -23.58 -11.88
N ASN A 77 20.55 -23.04 -11.12
CA ASN A 77 19.25 -22.67 -11.64
C ASN A 77 19.36 -21.43 -12.53
N GLU A 78 18.76 -21.50 -13.72
CA GLU A 78 18.80 -20.46 -14.75
C GLU A 78 17.42 -19.80 -14.98
N THR A 79 16.47 -19.96 -14.06
CA THR A 79 15.09 -19.51 -14.28
C THR A 79 14.53 -18.65 -13.16
N LEU A 80 14.95 -18.88 -11.92
CA LEU A 80 14.46 -18.18 -10.76
C LEU A 80 14.99 -16.74 -10.78
N THR A 81 14.06 -15.79 -10.83
CA THR A 81 14.32 -14.35 -10.82
C THR A 81 14.01 -13.73 -9.46
N THR A 82 13.11 -14.34 -8.69
CA THR A 82 12.64 -13.81 -7.40
C THR A 82 12.63 -14.89 -6.33
N LEU A 83 13.30 -14.60 -5.21
CA LEU A 83 13.31 -15.43 -4.01
C LEU A 83 12.98 -14.57 -2.79
N ASP A 84 11.89 -14.88 -2.11
CA ASP A 84 11.53 -14.29 -0.81
C ASP A 84 11.78 -15.31 0.30
N LEU A 85 12.70 -14.97 1.22
CA LEU A 85 13.02 -15.70 2.43
C LEU A 85 12.75 -14.87 3.69
N GLY A 86 12.01 -13.77 3.58
CA GLY A 86 11.72 -12.86 4.67
C GLY A 86 11.07 -13.55 5.87
N SER A 87 11.30 -13.04 7.09
CA SER A 87 10.77 -13.62 8.33
C SER A 87 11.07 -15.11 8.54
N ASN A 88 12.26 -15.56 8.11
CA ASN A 88 12.83 -16.89 8.41
C ASN A 88 14.06 -16.76 9.34
N LYS A 89 14.75 -17.87 9.62
CA LYS A 89 15.97 -17.91 10.46
C LYS A 89 17.23 -18.14 9.65
N VAL A 90 17.36 -17.47 8.51
CA VAL A 90 18.50 -17.62 7.58
C VAL A 90 19.84 -17.37 8.29
N SER A 91 19.88 -16.35 9.17
CA SER A 91 21.06 -15.90 9.92
C SER A 91 22.26 -15.50 9.04
N VAL A 92 23.38 -15.16 9.68
CA VAL A 92 24.64 -14.80 9.01
C VAL A 92 25.11 -15.87 8.02
N GLU A 93 25.13 -17.14 8.43
CA GLU A 93 25.70 -18.23 7.60
C GLU A 93 24.84 -18.57 6.37
N GLY A 94 23.51 -18.49 6.52
CA GLY A 94 22.60 -18.64 5.38
C GLY A 94 22.74 -17.47 4.40
N ALA A 95 22.84 -16.23 4.91
CA ALA A 95 23.03 -15.04 4.07
C ALA A 95 24.37 -15.08 3.33
N LYS A 96 25.43 -15.57 3.97
CA LYS A 96 26.73 -15.82 3.34
C LYS A 96 26.65 -16.86 2.22
N SER A 97 25.92 -17.96 2.45
CA SER A 97 25.70 -18.98 1.42
C SER A 97 24.97 -18.41 0.20
N LEU A 98 23.91 -17.63 0.44
CA LEU A 98 23.18 -16.92 -0.63
C LEU A 98 24.06 -15.90 -1.35
N ALA A 99 24.89 -15.15 -0.62
CA ALA A 99 25.86 -14.23 -1.21
C ALA A 99 26.86 -14.95 -2.13
N ASP A 100 27.37 -16.12 -1.72
CA ASP A 100 28.26 -16.92 -2.57
C ASP A 100 27.53 -17.45 -3.82
N ALA A 101 26.24 -17.75 -3.74
CA ALA A 101 25.44 -18.09 -4.91
C ALA A 101 25.25 -16.89 -5.84
N LEU A 102 24.97 -15.69 -5.31
CA LEU A 102 24.81 -14.46 -6.08
C LEU A 102 26.05 -14.08 -6.90
N LYS A 103 27.26 -14.46 -6.45
CA LYS A 103 28.51 -14.21 -7.20
C LYS A 103 28.55 -14.93 -8.55
N VAL A 104 27.83 -16.04 -8.70
CA VAL A 104 27.84 -16.87 -9.91
C VAL A 104 26.48 -16.93 -10.61
N ASN A 105 25.39 -16.74 -9.87
CA ASN A 105 24.05 -16.73 -10.43
C ASN A 105 23.85 -15.51 -11.34
N GLN A 106 23.23 -15.75 -12.51
CA GLN A 106 23.00 -14.75 -13.55
C GLN A 106 21.51 -14.51 -13.83
N THR A 107 20.62 -14.89 -12.91
CA THR A 107 19.17 -14.88 -13.16
C THR A 107 18.36 -14.19 -12.07
N LEU A 108 18.80 -14.29 -10.82
CA LEU A 108 18.11 -13.69 -9.70
C LEU A 108 18.22 -12.16 -9.79
N THR A 109 17.05 -11.52 -9.84
CA THR A 109 16.88 -10.06 -9.90
C THR A 109 16.35 -9.51 -8.59
N SER A 110 15.66 -10.32 -7.79
CA SER A 110 15.07 -9.92 -6.51
C SER A 110 15.33 -10.94 -5.41
N LEU A 111 15.83 -10.44 -4.28
CA LEU A 111 16.07 -11.21 -3.06
C LEU A 111 15.52 -10.44 -1.84
N ASP A 112 14.62 -11.09 -1.10
CA ASP A 112 14.13 -10.61 0.19
C ASP A 112 14.67 -11.48 1.32
N LEU A 113 15.38 -10.84 2.25
CA LEU A 113 15.91 -11.41 3.48
C LEU A 113 15.46 -10.60 4.70
N SER A 114 14.32 -9.93 4.64
CA SER A 114 13.77 -9.18 5.77
C SER A 114 13.62 -10.07 7.01
N ARG A 115 13.79 -9.54 8.22
CA ARG A 115 13.60 -10.27 9.50
C ARG A 115 14.29 -11.63 9.55
N SER A 116 15.50 -11.72 9.00
CA SER A 116 16.24 -12.98 8.82
C SER A 116 17.50 -13.11 9.67
N GLN A 117 17.72 -12.17 10.61
CA GLN A 117 18.81 -12.17 11.58
C GLN A 117 20.21 -12.18 10.93
N ILE A 118 20.37 -11.49 9.80
CA ILE A 118 21.63 -11.55 9.03
C ILE A 118 22.74 -10.68 9.60
N SER A 119 22.42 -9.66 10.42
CA SER A 119 23.34 -8.69 11.01
C SER A 119 24.31 -8.02 10.00
N ASP A 120 25.31 -7.30 10.52
CA ASP A 120 26.34 -6.66 9.70
C ASP A 120 27.17 -7.65 8.88
N GLU A 121 27.44 -8.84 9.41
CA GLU A 121 28.29 -9.84 8.73
C GLU A 121 27.59 -10.46 7.52
N GLY A 122 26.28 -10.71 7.62
CA GLY A 122 25.47 -11.13 6.48
C GLY A 122 25.33 -10.02 5.44
N ALA A 123 25.07 -8.78 5.88
CA ALA A 123 25.02 -7.62 4.99
C ALA A 123 26.33 -7.39 4.24
N LYS A 124 27.47 -7.56 4.92
CA LYS A 124 28.81 -7.48 4.32
C LYS A 124 29.05 -8.58 3.29
N SER A 125 28.61 -9.81 3.58
CA SER A 125 28.71 -10.92 2.61
C SER A 125 27.91 -10.62 1.35
N LEU A 126 26.68 -10.13 1.49
CA LEU A 126 25.84 -9.69 0.36
C LEU A 126 26.46 -8.52 -0.40
N ALA A 127 27.03 -7.54 0.30
CA ALA A 127 27.75 -6.43 -0.31
C ALA A 127 28.94 -6.90 -1.17
N ASP A 128 29.71 -7.88 -0.68
CA ASP A 128 30.80 -8.46 -1.46
C ASP A 128 30.32 -9.21 -2.71
N ALA A 129 29.13 -9.83 -2.65
CA ALA A 129 28.49 -10.41 -3.83
C ALA A 129 28.02 -9.35 -4.83
N LEU A 130 27.42 -8.25 -4.35
CA LEU A 130 26.94 -7.14 -5.18
C LEU A 130 28.05 -6.46 -6.00
N LYS A 131 29.30 -6.49 -5.52
CA LYS A 131 30.45 -5.95 -6.27
C LYS A 131 30.73 -6.69 -7.59
N VAL A 132 30.29 -7.94 -7.71
CA VAL A 132 30.51 -8.77 -8.91
C VAL A 132 29.22 -9.21 -9.59
N ASN A 133 28.11 -9.28 -8.84
CA ASN A 133 26.81 -9.63 -9.40
C ASN A 133 26.29 -8.52 -10.33
N GLN A 134 25.75 -8.92 -11.48
CA GLN A 134 25.27 -8.02 -12.53
C GLN A 134 23.78 -8.24 -12.86
N THR A 135 23.01 -8.81 -11.93
CA THR A 135 21.62 -9.21 -12.22
C THR A 135 20.65 -8.77 -11.15
N LEU A 136 21.10 -8.69 -9.89
CA LEU A 136 20.25 -8.29 -8.78
C LEU A 136 19.91 -6.80 -8.92
N THR A 137 18.61 -6.52 -9.01
CA THR A 137 18.03 -5.18 -9.11
C THR A 137 17.34 -4.76 -7.82
N THR A 138 16.88 -5.73 -7.03
CA THR A 138 16.11 -5.52 -5.81
C THR A 138 16.70 -6.32 -4.66
N LEU A 139 17.04 -5.63 -3.58
CA LEU A 139 17.55 -6.23 -2.35
C LEU A 139 16.79 -5.66 -1.14
N VAL A 140 16.10 -6.54 -0.41
CA VAL A 140 15.32 -6.18 0.78
C VAL A 140 15.95 -6.80 2.03
N LEU A 141 16.41 -5.95 2.94
CA LEU A 141 17.14 -6.35 4.15
C LEU A 141 16.51 -5.76 5.42
N ASP A 142 15.21 -5.56 5.42
CA ASP A 142 14.50 -4.92 6.52
C ASP A 142 14.61 -5.70 7.83
N ALA A 143 14.69 -5.01 8.98
CA ALA A 143 14.63 -5.61 10.31
C ALA A 143 15.66 -6.75 10.53
N ASN A 144 16.93 -6.48 10.22
CA ASN A 144 18.02 -7.46 10.29
C ASN A 144 19.12 -7.09 11.29
N GLU A 145 18.89 -6.08 12.12
CA GLU A 145 19.90 -5.57 13.07
C GLU A 145 21.18 -5.10 12.35
N ILE A 146 21.04 -4.58 11.13
CA ILE A 146 22.15 -3.97 10.39
C ILE A 146 22.47 -2.62 11.06
N THR A 147 23.74 -2.40 11.36
CA THR A 147 24.26 -1.17 11.94
C THR A 147 25.07 -0.38 10.90
N ASP A 148 25.81 0.63 11.37
CA ASP A 148 26.77 1.40 10.59
C ASP A 148 27.74 0.54 9.77
N ALA A 149 28.21 -0.59 10.31
CA ALA A 149 29.19 -1.44 9.64
C ALA A 149 28.62 -2.17 8.41
N GLY A 150 27.42 -2.74 8.53
CA GLY A 150 26.75 -3.39 7.39
C GLY A 150 26.28 -2.38 6.35
N ALA A 151 25.81 -1.21 6.79
CA ALA A 151 25.43 -0.11 5.90
C ALA A 151 26.62 0.44 5.10
N GLU A 152 27.79 0.58 5.73
CA GLU A 152 29.04 0.95 5.06
C GLU A 152 29.41 -0.06 3.96
N ALA A 153 29.36 -1.36 4.27
CA ALA A 153 29.66 -2.40 3.29
C ALA A 153 28.73 -2.33 2.07
N LEU A 154 27.42 -2.18 2.30
CA LEU A 154 26.43 -2.04 1.24
C LEU A 154 26.65 -0.75 0.43
N ALA A 155 26.93 0.38 1.08
CA ALA A 155 27.25 1.63 0.41
C ALA A 155 28.51 1.50 -0.48
N ASP A 156 29.54 0.82 0.01
CA ASP A 156 30.76 0.54 -0.77
C ASP A 156 30.49 -0.35 -1.99
N ALA A 157 29.62 -1.35 -1.86
CA ALA A 157 29.21 -2.17 -2.99
C ALA A 157 28.43 -1.35 -4.03
N LEU A 158 27.52 -0.49 -3.59
CA LEU A 158 26.71 0.37 -4.46
C LEU A 158 27.51 1.45 -5.20
N LYS A 159 28.74 1.77 -4.79
CA LYS A 159 29.65 2.64 -5.55
C LYS A 159 30.10 1.99 -6.87
N VAL A 160 30.15 0.67 -6.93
CA VAL A 160 30.64 -0.09 -8.10
C VAL A 160 29.55 -0.91 -8.78
N ASN A 161 28.53 -1.33 -8.04
CA ASN A 161 27.39 -2.05 -8.59
C ASN A 161 26.55 -1.11 -9.48
N GLN A 162 26.15 -1.62 -10.64
CA GLN A 162 25.39 -0.88 -11.66
C GLN A 162 24.04 -1.54 -11.96
N THR A 163 23.49 -2.33 -11.03
CA THR A 163 22.28 -3.12 -11.28
C THR A 163 21.22 -2.91 -10.22
N VAL A 164 21.60 -2.73 -8.95
CA VAL A 164 20.66 -2.49 -7.86
C VAL A 164 19.96 -1.14 -8.08
N MET A 165 18.63 -1.23 -8.23
CA MET A 165 17.70 -0.11 -8.41
C MET A 165 16.86 0.13 -7.15
N MET A 166 16.59 -0.93 -6.37
CA MET A 166 15.87 -0.84 -5.11
C MET A 166 16.68 -1.47 -3.98
N LEU A 167 16.94 -0.68 -2.94
CA LEU A 167 17.47 -1.15 -1.66
C LEU A 167 16.50 -0.78 -0.54
N SER A 168 16.15 -1.77 0.27
CA SER A 168 15.34 -1.58 1.48
C SER A 168 16.13 -1.96 2.73
N LEU A 169 16.23 -1.02 3.66
CA LEU A 169 16.89 -1.15 4.96
C LEU A 169 15.96 -0.73 6.09
N LYS A 170 14.64 -0.87 5.94
CA LYS A 170 13.67 -0.49 6.98
C LYS A 170 13.98 -1.19 8.30
N ARG A 171 13.74 -0.54 9.45
CA ARG A 171 13.84 -1.20 10.78
C ARG A 171 15.23 -1.73 11.12
N ASN A 172 16.28 -1.04 10.68
CA ASN A 172 17.65 -1.34 11.07
C ASN A 172 18.17 -0.26 12.04
N VAL A 173 19.43 -0.36 12.46
CA VAL A 173 20.04 0.54 13.46
C VAL A 173 21.03 1.45 12.74
N LEU A 174 20.51 2.30 11.84
CA LEU A 174 21.32 3.18 11.01
C LEU A 174 21.61 4.50 11.73
N LEU A 175 22.81 4.60 12.33
CA LEU A 175 23.22 5.79 13.07
C LEU A 175 23.84 6.84 12.13
N ASP A 176 24.53 7.83 12.72
CA ASP A 176 25.09 8.97 11.99
C ASP A 176 26.08 8.54 10.91
N TYR A 177 26.88 7.50 11.17
CA TYR A 177 27.89 7.05 10.21
C TYR A 177 27.24 6.32 9.02
N ALA A 178 26.28 5.40 9.25
CA ALA A 178 25.48 4.78 8.19
C ALA A 178 24.86 5.84 7.27
N MET A 179 24.25 6.86 7.86
CA MET A 179 23.54 7.89 7.09
C MET A 179 24.48 8.76 6.27
N LYS A 180 25.69 9.00 6.76
CA LYS A 180 26.72 9.69 6.00
C LYS A 180 27.19 8.85 4.81
N VAL A 181 27.50 7.57 4.99
CA VAL A 181 27.98 6.71 3.89
C VAL A 181 26.89 6.45 2.85
N LEU A 182 25.63 6.31 3.28
CA LEU A 182 24.48 6.22 2.38
C LEU A 182 24.27 7.53 1.60
N ALA A 183 24.41 8.68 2.25
CA ALA A 183 24.36 9.98 1.56
C ALA A 183 25.51 10.12 0.54
N ASP A 184 26.73 9.69 0.88
CA ASP A 184 27.88 9.77 -0.02
C ASP A 184 27.71 8.86 -1.25
N VAL A 185 27.15 7.64 -1.10
CA VAL A 185 26.88 6.78 -2.24
C VAL A 185 25.79 7.33 -3.15
N LEU A 186 24.75 7.98 -2.61
CA LEU A 186 23.71 8.63 -3.42
C LEU A 186 24.25 9.75 -4.32
N ARG A 187 25.43 10.32 -4.03
CA ARG A 187 26.05 11.34 -4.90
C ARG A 187 26.70 10.75 -6.14
N VAL A 188 27.08 9.47 -6.10
CA VAL A 188 27.91 8.82 -7.13
C VAL A 188 27.22 7.65 -7.82
N ASN A 189 26.31 6.97 -7.13
CA ASN A 189 25.57 5.85 -7.70
C ASN A 189 24.61 6.35 -8.78
N GLN A 190 24.54 5.61 -9.88
CA GLN A 190 23.79 5.97 -11.08
C GLN A 190 22.61 5.03 -11.37
N THR A 191 22.23 4.17 -10.42
CA THR A 191 21.26 3.10 -10.69
C THR A 191 20.14 3.01 -9.65
N LEU A 192 20.42 3.39 -8.40
CA LEU A 192 19.47 3.33 -7.30
C LEU A 192 18.37 4.37 -7.53
N THR A 193 17.16 3.88 -7.80
CA THR A 193 15.96 4.68 -8.02
C THR A 193 15.06 4.71 -6.78
N THR A 194 15.15 3.68 -5.93
CA THR A 194 14.29 3.50 -4.77
C THR A 194 15.10 3.15 -3.54
N LEU A 195 14.92 3.91 -2.47
CA LEU A 195 15.57 3.70 -1.19
C LEU A 195 14.54 3.78 -0.05
N HIS A 196 14.41 2.71 0.71
CA HIS A 196 13.56 2.65 1.90
C HIS A 196 14.41 2.63 3.18
N LEU A 197 14.21 3.64 4.02
CA LEU A 197 14.92 3.87 5.29
C LEU A 197 13.95 4.11 6.45
N ASP A 198 12.76 3.57 6.30
CA ASP A 198 11.66 3.66 7.24
C ASP A 198 12.07 3.12 8.62
N ASP A 199 11.61 3.74 9.71
CA ASP A 199 11.79 3.23 11.08
C ASP A 199 13.27 2.91 11.39
N ASN A 200 14.17 3.88 11.17
CA ASN A 200 15.62 3.78 11.43
C ASN A 200 16.10 4.88 12.41
N GLU A 201 15.18 5.49 13.16
CA GLU A 201 15.48 6.58 14.10
C GLU A 201 16.27 7.73 13.43
N ILE A 202 15.94 8.07 12.18
CA ILE A 202 16.64 9.13 11.43
C ILE A 202 16.29 10.50 12.03
N SER A 203 17.28 11.15 12.63
CA SER A 203 17.19 12.52 13.16
C SER A 203 17.37 13.60 12.09
N ASP A 204 17.18 14.87 12.48
CA ASP A 204 17.35 16.03 11.59
C ASP A 204 18.73 16.13 10.93
N GLU A 205 19.82 15.86 11.66
CA GLU A 205 21.18 15.92 11.10
C GLU A 205 21.45 14.79 10.10
N ARG A 206 20.84 13.62 10.32
CA ARG A 206 20.87 12.49 9.37
C ARG A 206 20.04 12.79 8.12
N ALA A 207 18.83 13.33 8.28
CA ALA A 207 17.98 13.77 7.17
C ALA A 207 18.66 14.88 6.34
N LYS A 208 19.38 15.78 6.98
CA LYS A 208 20.19 16.82 6.31
C LYS A 208 21.34 16.26 5.48
N SER A 209 21.95 15.15 5.93
CA SER A 209 22.97 14.45 5.15
C SER A 209 22.39 13.90 3.84
N LEU A 210 21.24 13.23 3.91
CA LEU A 210 20.47 12.79 2.73
C LEU A 210 20.08 13.96 1.85
N ALA A 211 19.52 15.03 2.43
CA ALA A 211 19.12 16.22 1.69
C ALA A 211 20.28 16.83 0.89
N ASN A 212 21.48 16.90 1.47
CA ASN A 212 22.65 17.38 0.76
C ASN A 212 23.10 16.46 -0.38
N ALA A 213 22.83 15.16 -0.31
CA ALA A 213 23.05 14.23 -1.41
C ALA A 213 22.00 14.39 -2.51
N LEU A 214 20.72 14.52 -2.14
CA LEU A 214 19.61 14.73 -3.07
C LEU A 214 19.77 15.97 -3.96
N LYS A 215 20.47 17.01 -3.49
CA LYS A 215 20.79 18.19 -4.30
C LYS A 215 21.59 17.90 -5.57
N VAL A 216 22.38 16.82 -5.57
CA VAL A 216 23.24 16.43 -6.70
C VAL A 216 22.90 15.06 -7.28
N ASN A 217 22.12 14.25 -6.56
CA ASN A 217 21.65 12.96 -7.04
C ASN A 217 20.74 13.16 -8.27
N GLN A 218 20.89 12.27 -9.26
CA GLN A 218 20.18 12.31 -10.54
C GLN A 218 19.41 11.02 -10.85
N THR A 219 19.17 10.17 -9.85
CA THR A 219 18.64 8.82 -10.08
C THR A 219 17.53 8.42 -9.15
N LEU A 220 17.57 8.88 -7.90
CA LEU A 220 16.59 8.54 -6.90
C LEU A 220 15.26 9.22 -7.25
N THR A 221 14.24 8.39 -7.42
CA THR A 221 12.85 8.78 -7.71
C THR A 221 11.96 8.58 -6.48
N THR A 222 12.28 7.58 -5.65
CA THR A 222 11.51 7.23 -4.45
C THR A 222 12.42 7.19 -3.23
N LEU A 223 12.07 7.99 -2.23
CA LEU A 223 12.71 7.99 -0.92
C LEU A 223 11.64 7.81 0.17
N ASN A 224 11.71 6.70 0.89
CA ASN A 224 10.85 6.46 2.04
C ASN A 224 11.61 6.71 3.35
N LEU A 225 11.10 7.64 4.15
CA LEU A 225 11.63 8.05 5.45
C LEU A 225 10.56 7.98 6.54
N ARG A 226 9.48 7.21 6.37
CA ARG A 226 8.42 7.13 7.36
C ARG A 226 8.90 6.61 8.72
N GLU A 227 8.14 6.90 9.77
CA GLU A 227 8.38 6.40 11.13
C GLU A 227 9.79 6.78 11.66
N ASN A 228 10.32 7.95 11.27
CA ASN A 228 11.61 8.47 11.73
C ASN A 228 11.46 9.72 12.61
N GLU A 229 12.57 10.24 13.14
CA GLU A 229 12.58 11.40 14.03
C GLU A 229 12.92 12.72 13.29
N ILE A 230 12.33 12.92 12.11
CA ILE A 230 12.59 14.06 11.22
C ILE A 230 11.70 15.25 11.58
N SER A 231 12.17 16.10 12.48
CA SER A 231 11.46 17.32 12.89
C SER A 231 11.48 18.40 11.80
N ASP A 232 11.09 19.63 12.17
CA ASP A 232 11.02 20.76 11.25
C ASP A 232 12.35 21.10 10.59
N GLU A 233 13.49 20.91 11.26
CA GLU A 233 14.82 21.21 10.69
C GLU A 233 15.26 20.17 9.65
N GLY A 234 14.94 18.89 9.87
CA GLY A 234 15.12 17.84 8.88
C GLY A 234 14.22 18.04 7.66
N ALA A 235 12.93 18.33 7.89
CA ALA A 235 11.97 18.64 6.83
C ALA A 235 12.38 19.87 6.01
N LYS A 236 12.92 20.91 6.66
CA LYS A 236 13.48 22.10 6.00
C LYS A 236 14.71 21.77 5.15
N SER A 237 15.59 20.91 5.64
CA SER A 237 16.75 20.46 4.87
C SER A 237 16.31 19.72 3.60
N LEU A 238 15.35 18.79 3.72
CA LEU A 238 14.75 18.09 2.59
C LEU A 238 14.04 19.06 1.63
N ALA A 239 13.30 20.04 2.14
CA ALA A 239 12.68 21.08 1.33
C ALA A 239 13.70 21.87 0.51
N ASP A 240 14.84 22.23 1.09
CA ASP A 240 15.92 22.91 0.37
C ASP A 240 16.55 22.04 -0.72
N ALA A 241 16.57 20.72 -0.54
CA ALA A 241 16.97 19.79 -1.58
C ALA A 241 15.95 19.70 -2.71
N LEU A 242 14.66 19.61 -2.38
CA LEU A 242 13.55 19.53 -3.35
C LEU A 242 13.50 20.75 -4.29
N LYS A 243 13.93 21.94 -3.84
CA LYS A 243 13.98 23.14 -4.69
C LYS A 243 14.91 23.00 -5.90
N VAL A 244 15.92 22.13 -5.82
CA VAL A 244 16.94 21.95 -6.88
C VAL A 244 16.97 20.54 -7.45
N ASN A 245 16.49 19.54 -6.70
CA ASN A 245 16.42 18.16 -7.18
C ASN A 245 15.39 18.06 -8.32
N GLN A 246 15.76 17.30 -9.35
CA GLN A 246 14.98 17.14 -10.58
C GLN A 246 14.60 15.68 -10.86
N THR A 247 14.67 14.80 -9.86
CA THR A 247 14.49 13.35 -10.07
C THR A 247 13.52 12.72 -9.10
N LEU A 248 13.43 13.24 -7.88
CA LEU A 248 12.57 12.69 -6.85
C LEU A 248 11.11 12.97 -7.22
N THR A 249 10.36 11.88 -7.36
CA THR A 249 8.92 11.88 -7.66
C THR A 249 8.09 11.52 -6.44
N THR A 250 8.66 10.78 -5.49
CA THR A 250 7.98 10.29 -4.29
C THR A 250 8.85 10.54 -3.06
N LEU A 251 8.29 11.26 -2.10
CA LEU A 251 8.88 11.47 -0.78
C LEU A 251 7.85 11.11 0.29
N ASP A 252 8.15 10.09 1.08
CA ASP A 252 7.32 9.65 2.21
C ASP A 252 7.96 10.12 3.53
N LEU A 253 7.24 10.97 4.26
CA LEU A 253 7.58 11.52 5.56
C LEU A 253 6.48 11.23 6.59
N HIS A 254 5.73 10.14 6.41
CA HIS A 254 4.75 9.65 7.36
C HIS A 254 5.38 9.51 8.76
N CYS A 255 4.63 9.89 9.81
CA CYS A 255 5.04 9.72 11.21
C CYS A 255 6.47 10.24 11.51
N SER A 256 6.79 11.46 11.07
CA SER A 256 8.13 12.04 11.16
C SER A 256 8.31 13.09 12.28
N ASN A 257 7.30 13.40 13.10
CA ASN A 257 7.32 14.53 14.07
C ASN A 257 7.36 15.94 13.44
N ILE A 258 7.05 16.10 12.15
CA ILE A 258 7.01 17.38 11.45
C ILE A 258 5.89 18.25 12.00
N SER A 259 6.15 19.52 12.31
CA SER A 259 5.14 20.49 12.75
C SER A 259 4.79 21.48 11.63
N ASP A 260 4.15 22.59 12.00
CA ASP A 260 3.73 23.63 11.08
C ASP A 260 4.88 24.27 10.29
N GLU A 261 6.05 24.44 10.91
CA GLU A 261 7.20 25.10 10.26
C GLU A 261 7.89 24.19 9.23
N GLY A 262 7.99 22.88 9.49
CA GLY A 262 8.48 21.91 8.52
C GLY A 262 7.53 21.74 7.34
N ALA A 263 6.22 21.65 7.60
CA ALA A 263 5.19 21.62 6.55
C ALA A 263 5.22 22.87 5.66
N LYS A 264 5.45 24.04 6.25
CA LYS A 264 5.62 25.32 5.54
C LYS A 264 6.88 25.35 4.69
N SER A 265 7.98 24.78 5.17
CA SER A 265 9.22 24.66 4.40
C SER A 265 9.04 23.79 3.17
N LEU A 266 8.46 22.59 3.34
CA LEU A 266 8.13 21.68 2.24
C LEU A 266 7.16 22.33 1.23
N ALA A 267 6.14 23.02 1.71
CA ALA A 267 5.22 23.76 0.86
C ALA A 267 5.91 24.83 0.01
N HIS A 268 6.92 25.53 0.56
CA HIS A 268 7.67 26.51 -0.20
C HIS A 268 8.49 25.85 -1.31
N ALA A 269 9.03 24.65 -1.06
CA ALA A 269 9.71 23.87 -2.08
C ALA A 269 8.74 23.39 -3.18
N LEU A 270 7.55 22.91 -2.82
CA LEU A 270 6.53 22.48 -3.79
C LEU A 270 6.11 23.57 -4.78
N LYS A 271 6.19 24.85 -4.41
CA LYS A 271 5.86 25.96 -5.32
C LYS A 271 6.84 26.09 -6.49
N VAL A 272 8.06 25.59 -6.35
CA VAL A 272 9.12 25.69 -7.36
C VAL A 272 9.57 24.35 -7.90
N ASN A 273 9.39 23.27 -7.14
CA ASN A 273 9.71 21.91 -7.58
C ASN A 273 8.75 21.47 -8.70
N GLN A 274 9.31 20.82 -9.71
CA GLN A 274 8.60 20.39 -10.92
C GLN A 274 8.69 18.87 -11.14
N THR A 275 8.99 18.10 -10.10
CA THR A 275 9.26 16.66 -10.25
C THR A 275 8.52 15.81 -9.24
N LEU A 276 8.29 16.33 -8.04
CA LEU A 276 7.60 15.62 -6.99
C LEU A 276 6.12 15.47 -7.35
N THR A 277 5.68 14.23 -7.38
CA THR A 277 4.32 13.80 -7.72
C THR A 277 3.56 13.27 -6.51
N ILE A 278 4.27 12.75 -5.51
CA ILE A 278 3.72 12.18 -4.28
C ILE A 278 4.49 12.75 -3.10
N LEU A 279 3.75 13.35 -2.16
CA LEU A 279 4.26 13.76 -0.86
C LEU A 279 3.33 13.21 0.23
N ASP A 280 3.87 12.34 1.08
CA ASP A 280 3.16 11.82 2.24
C ASP A 280 3.61 12.56 3.52
N LEU A 281 2.65 13.19 4.21
CA LEU A 281 2.83 13.86 5.49
C LEU A 281 1.86 13.31 6.57
N HIS A 282 1.33 12.11 6.40
CA HIS A 282 0.45 11.44 7.35
C HIS A 282 1.07 11.36 8.76
N ALA A 283 0.23 11.43 9.80
CA ALA A 283 0.61 11.29 11.22
C ALA A 283 1.79 12.16 11.67
N ASN A 284 1.84 13.40 11.18
CA ASN A 284 2.75 14.41 11.69
C ASN A 284 2.04 15.31 12.73
N LYS A 285 2.79 16.28 13.28
CA LYS A 285 2.29 17.27 14.25
C LYS A 285 1.85 18.55 13.56
N ILE A 286 1.39 18.47 12.31
CA ILE A 286 0.94 19.63 11.55
C ILE A 286 -0.44 20.02 12.09
N SER A 287 -0.58 21.25 12.55
CA SER A 287 -1.83 21.80 13.03
C SER A 287 -2.72 22.25 11.86
N THR A 288 -3.92 22.74 12.16
CA THR A 288 -4.76 23.42 11.15
C THR A 288 -4.10 24.61 10.46
N GLU A 289 -3.10 25.25 11.09
CA GLU A 289 -2.46 26.46 10.59
C GLU A 289 -1.29 26.16 9.65
N GLY A 290 -0.32 25.30 10.01
CA GLY A 290 0.85 25.03 9.15
C GLY A 290 0.49 24.32 7.85
N ALA A 291 -0.48 23.43 7.97
CA ALA A 291 -1.43 22.98 6.99
C ALA A 291 -1.81 23.91 5.81
N LYS A 292 -1.93 25.22 6.04
CA LYS A 292 -2.32 26.20 5.01
C LYS A 292 -1.26 26.31 3.91
N SER A 293 0.01 26.16 4.29
CA SER A 293 1.11 26.35 3.36
C SER A 293 1.11 25.28 2.25
N PRO A 294 1.01 23.96 2.54
CA PRO A 294 0.86 22.95 1.49
C PRO A 294 -0.35 23.18 0.58
N VAL A 295 -1.48 23.61 1.16
CA VAL A 295 -2.70 23.93 0.39
C VAL A 295 -2.50 25.11 -0.55
N ASP A 296 -1.80 26.16 -0.12
CA ASP A 296 -1.47 27.29 -0.99
C ASP A 296 -0.43 26.91 -2.06
N ALA A 297 0.44 25.94 -1.79
CA ALA A 297 1.35 25.42 -2.80
C ALA A 297 0.61 24.66 -3.92
N LEU A 298 -0.45 23.91 -3.59
CA LEU A 298 -1.29 23.22 -4.59
C LEU A 298 -1.93 24.14 -5.63
N LYS A 299 -2.15 25.42 -5.30
CA LYS A 299 -2.72 26.39 -6.25
C LYS A 299 -1.78 26.73 -7.42
N VAL A 300 -0.48 26.53 -7.22
CA VAL A 300 0.56 26.89 -8.20
C VAL A 300 1.37 25.69 -8.66
N ASN A 301 1.48 24.64 -7.84
CA ASN A 301 2.15 23.41 -8.21
C ASN A 301 1.36 22.67 -9.31
N GLN A 302 2.09 22.18 -10.31
CA GLN A 302 1.54 21.52 -11.49
C GLN A 302 2.05 20.07 -11.65
N THR A 303 2.57 19.48 -10.58
CA THR A 303 3.24 18.16 -10.66
C THR A 303 2.72 17.18 -9.62
N LEU A 304 2.29 17.68 -8.47
CA LEU A 304 1.77 16.86 -7.39
C LEU A 304 0.42 16.26 -7.80
N THR A 305 0.36 14.94 -7.73
CA THR A 305 -0.80 14.11 -8.08
C THR A 305 -1.42 13.46 -6.84
N ALA A 306 -0.62 13.20 -5.81
CA ALA A 306 -1.08 12.70 -4.52
C ALA A 306 -0.47 13.51 -3.36
N LEU A 307 -1.33 13.87 -2.41
CA LEU A 307 -0.94 14.53 -1.17
C LEU A 307 -1.70 13.90 -0.01
N ASP A 308 -0.95 13.32 0.93
CA ASP A 308 -1.49 12.84 2.20
C ASP A 308 -1.18 13.86 3.31
N LEU A 309 -2.23 14.34 3.98
CA LEU A 309 -2.16 15.29 5.09
C LEU A 309 -2.89 14.77 6.34
N THR A 310 -3.14 13.47 6.43
CA THR A 310 -4.04 12.90 7.43
C THR A 310 -3.43 12.79 8.82
N VAL A 311 -4.29 12.73 9.85
CA VAL A 311 -3.90 12.75 11.28
C VAL A 311 -3.19 14.05 11.71
N ASN A 312 -3.27 15.12 10.90
CA ASN A 312 -2.70 16.44 11.20
C ASN A 312 -3.78 17.44 11.68
N GLN A 313 -4.40 17.19 12.85
CA GLN A 313 -5.44 18.02 13.50
C GLN A 313 -6.24 18.94 12.54
N ILE A 314 -6.85 18.39 11.48
CA ILE A 314 -7.52 19.22 10.47
C ILE A 314 -8.89 19.68 11.02
N SER A 315 -9.41 20.81 10.52
CA SER A 315 -10.74 21.33 10.87
C SER A 315 -11.51 21.76 9.63
N ALA A 316 -12.83 21.97 9.76
CA ALA A 316 -13.72 22.47 8.71
C ALA A 316 -13.18 23.72 7.96
N LYS A 317 -12.56 24.66 8.68
CA LYS A 317 -11.96 25.87 8.07
C LYS A 317 -10.86 25.52 7.07
N ARG A 318 -10.09 24.47 7.32
CA ARG A 318 -9.01 24.02 6.43
C ARG A 318 -9.56 23.28 5.21
N ALA A 319 -10.56 22.42 5.40
CA ALA A 319 -11.25 21.77 4.27
C ALA A 319 -11.80 22.80 3.28
N LYS A 320 -12.25 23.98 3.78
CA LYS A 320 -12.61 25.12 2.93
C LYS A 320 -11.45 25.72 2.13
N SER A 321 -10.27 25.90 2.72
CA SER A 321 -9.08 26.37 2.00
C SER A 321 -8.61 25.35 0.96
N LEU A 322 -8.65 24.07 1.30
CA LEU A 322 -8.28 22.97 0.40
C LEU A 322 -9.28 22.87 -0.77
N ALA A 323 -10.57 22.98 -0.50
CA ALA A 323 -11.59 23.11 -1.52
C ALA A 323 -11.29 24.29 -2.47
N ALA A 324 -10.88 25.44 -1.95
CA ALA A 324 -10.50 26.58 -2.79
C ALA A 324 -9.27 26.28 -3.68
N ALA A 325 -8.30 25.50 -3.19
CA ALA A 325 -7.16 25.05 -3.98
C ALA A 325 -7.56 24.02 -5.05
N LEU A 326 -8.41 23.05 -4.72
CA LEU A 326 -8.92 22.05 -5.66
C LEU A 326 -9.69 22.67 -6.84
N LYS A 327 -10.36 23.81 -6.64
CA LYS A 327 -11.06 24.52 -7.72
C LYS A 327 -10.14 25.03 -8.83
N VAL A 328 -8.86 25.27 -8.51
CA VAL A 328 -7.87 25.81 -9.46
C VAL A 328 -6.79 24.81 -9.81
N ASN A 329 -6.51 23.85 -8.95
CA ASN A 329 -5.54 22.80 -9.21
C ASN A 329 -6.05 21.85 -10.30
N GLN A 330 -5.17 21.51 -11.24
CA GLN A 330 -5.47 20.70 -12.42
C GLN A 330 -4.60 19.43 -12.50
N THR A 331 -4.05 18.97 -11.37
CA THR A 331 -3.06 17.87 -11.38
C THR A 331 -3.29 16.85 -10.28
N LEU A 332 -3.87 17.26 -9.14
CA LEU A 332 -4.16 16.38 -8.02
C LEU A 332 -5.27 15.42 -8.42
N THR A 333 -4.95 14.12 -8.35
CA THR A 333 -5.86 13.02 -8.66
C THR A 333 -6.29 12.29 -7.38
N THR A 334 -5.42 12.26 -6.37
CA THR A 334 -5.68 11.63 -5.08
C THR A 334 -5.55 12.63 -3.94
N LEU A 335 -6.57 12.69 -3.09
CA LEU A 335 -6.57 13.46 -1.88
C LEU A 335 -7.04 12.61 -0.71
N ASP A 336 -6.16 12.41 0.27
CA ASP A 336 -6.48 11.75 1.52
C ASP A 336 -6.63 12.77 2.66
N LEU A 337 -7.79 12.73 3.31
CA LEU A 337 -8.18 13.54 4.46
C LEU A 337 -8.80 12.69 5.55
N HIS A 338 -8.48 11.41 5.70
CA HIS A 338 -9.01 10.62 6.80
C HIS A 338 -8.62 11.18 8.20
N CYS A 339 -9.42 10.89 9.24
CA CYS A 339 -9.19 11.32 10.63
C CYS A 339 -8.94 12.84 10.80
N SER A 340 -9.61 13.65 9.97
CA SER A 340 -9.30 15.08 9.79
C SER A 340 -10.37 16.02 10.34
N ASN A 341 -11.37 15.50 11.07
CA ASN A 341 -12.42 16.27 11.74
C ASN A 341 -13.01 17.41 10.86
N ILE A 342 -13.19 17.16 9.57
CA ILE A 342 -13.62 18.18 8.61
C ILE A 342 -15.10 18.58 8.79
N SER A 343 -15.91 17.70 9.39
CA SER A 343 -17.36 17.86 9.61
C SER A 343 -18.17 18.13 8.33
N ASP A 344 -19.47 18.40 8.48
CA ASP A 344 -20.37 18.73 7.37
C ASP A 344 -19.96 20.01 6.63
N GLU A 345 -19.39 21.00 7.33
CA GLU A 345 -18.96 22.26 6.71
C GLU A 345 -17.76 22.03 5.77
N GLY A 346 -16.82 21.19 6.17
CA GLY A 346 -15.69 20.79 5.35
C GLY A 346 -16.13 19.93 4.16
N ALA A 347 -16.99 18.93 4.40
CA ALA A 347 -17.56 18.10 3.34
C ALA A 347 -18.33 18.93 2.30
N LYS A 348 -19.11 19.93 2.74
CA LYS A 348 -19.79 20.87 1.85
C LYS A 348 -18.82 21.68 1.00
N SER A 349 -17.73 22.16 1.60
CA SER A 349 -16.72 22.91 0.86
C SER A 349 -16.04 22.05 -0.21
N LEU A 350 -15.66 20.82 0.14
CA LEU A 350 -15.09 19.85 -0.81
C LEU A 350 -16.09 19.49 -1.92
N ALA A 351 -17.36 19.29 -1.58
CA ALA A 351 -18.42 19.09 -2.56
C ALA A 351 -18.52 20.26 -3.55
N ASP A 352 -18.44 21.51 -3.09
CA ASP A 352 -18.44 22.67 -3.98
C ASP A 352 -17.19 22.76 -4.86
N ALA A 353 -16.07 22.16 -4.45
CA ALA A 353 -14.88 22.04 -5.30
C ALA A 353 -15.02 20.93 -6.33
N LEU A 354 -15.54 19.77 -5.95
CA LEU A 354 -15.78 18.62 -6.84
C LEU A 354 -16.70 18.95 -8.02
N LYS A 355 -17.63 19.92 -7.87
CA LYS A 355 -18.49 20.36 -8.96
C LYS A 355 -17.73 21.00 -10.14
N VAL A 356 -16.53 21.54 -9.90
CA VAL A 356 -15.73 22.24 -10.91
C VAL A 356 -14.38 21.60 -11.18
N ASN A 357 -13.81 20.92 -10.19
CA ASN A 357 -12.56 20.18 -10.37
C ASN A 357 -12.78 19.00 -11.33
N GLN A 358 -11.85 18.85 -12.28
CA GLN A 358 -11.90 17.85 -13.35
C GLN A 358 -10.70 16.89 -13.30
N THR A 359 -10.07 16.73 -12.14
CA THR A 359 -8.83 15.94 -12.02
C THR A 359 -8.86 14.95 -10.88
N LEU A 360 -9.58 15.25 -9.80
CA LEU A 360 -9.64 14.39 -8.63
C LEU A 360 -10.45 13.14 -8.97
N THR A 361 -9.78 11.98 -8.86
CA THR A 361 -10.35 10.65 -9.10
C THR A 361 -10.57 9.89 -7.80
N THR A 362 -9.80 10.19 -6.75
CA THR A 362 -9.87 9.53 -5.44
C THR A 362 -9.96 10.56 -4.32
N LEU A 363 -11.00 10.43 -3.49
CA LEU A 363 -11.20 11.25 -2.30
C LEU A 363 -11.46 10.36 -1.08
N ASN A 364 -10.54 10.38 -0.12
CA ASN A 364 -10.69 9.66 1.15
C ASN A 364 -11.09 10.60 2.28
N LEU A 365 -12.28 10.40 2.84
CA LEU A 365 -12.87 11.15 3.94
C LEU A 365 -13.21 10.24 5.14
N HIS A 366 -12.52 9.12 5.32
CA HIS A 366 -12.72 8.23 6.47
C HIS A 366 -12.62 8.96 7.83
N ASP A 367 -13.45 8.60 8.81
CA ASP A 367 -13.50 9.16 10.17
C ASP A 367 -13.38 10.70 10.25
N ASN A 368 -14.40 11.38 9.74
CA ASN A 368 -14.38 12.84 9.60
C ASN A 368 -15.57 13.55 10.24
N ARG A 369 -16.39 12.80 10.99
CA ARG A 369 -17.63 13.27 11.62
C ARG A 369 -18.59 13.92 10.62
N ILE A 370 -18.60 13.44 9.38
CA ILE A 370 -19.57 13.82 8.35
C ILE A 370 -20.90 13.19 8.74
N SER A 371 -21.96 13.99 8.80
CA SER A 371 -23.32 13.54 9.05
C SER A 371 -24.14 13.49 7.75
N VAL A 372 -25.45 13.34 7.89
CA VAL A 372 -26.41 13.43 6.79
C VAL A 372 -26.21 14.67 5.92
N GLU A 373 -25.91 15.83 6.51
CA GLU A 373 -25.83 17.10 5.76
C GLU A 373 -24.58 17.20 4.88
N GLY A 374 -23.43 16.71 5.36
CA GLY A 374 -22.24 16.59 4.54
C GLY A 374 -22.40 15.52 3.45
N ALA A 375 -23.06 14.40 3.75
CA ALA A 375 -23.39 13.36 2.76
C ALA A 375 -24.29 13.91 1.64
N LYS A 376 -25.33 14.70 1.98
CA LYS A 376 -26.19 15.40 1.01
C LYS A 376 -25.39 16.34 0.12
N SER A 377 -24.43 17.06 0.69
CA SER A 377 -23.58 17.97 -0.07
C SER A 377 -22.71 17.21 -1.08
N LEU A 378 -22.05 16.14 -0.64
CA LEU A 378 -21.24 15.27 -1.51
C LEU A 378 -22.09 14.61 -2.59
N ALA A 379 -23.27 14.09 -2.24
CA ALA A 379 -24.22 13.54 -3.20
C ALA A 379 -24.61 14.55 -4.29
N HIS A 380 -24.86 15.81 -3.92
CA HIS A 380 -25.18 16.84 -4.91
C HIS A 380 -23.99 17.13 -5.85
N ALA A 381 -22.75 17.07 -5.36
CA ALA A 381 -21.57 17.20 -6.20
C ALA A 381 -21.38 16.00 -7.14
N LEU A 382 -21.59 14.77 -6.66
CA LEU A 382 -21.49 13.55 -7.47
C LEU A 382 -22.45 13.54 -8.66
N LYS A 383 -23.61 14.22 -8.58
CA LYS A 383 -24.55 14.33 -9.70
C LYS A 383 -23.99 15.05 -10.92
N VAL A 384 -22.98 15.91 -10.73
CA VAL A 384 -22.39 16.74 -11.80
C VAL A 384 -20.89 16.48 -12.01
N ASN A 385 -20.19 15.93 -11.02
CA ASN A 385 -18.80 15.56 -11.15
C ASN A 385 -18.65 14.37 -12.11
N GLN A 386 -17.67 14.44 -13.00
CA GLN A 386 -17.42 13.46 -14.06
C GLN A 386 -16.02 12.84 -13.95
N THR A 387 -15.40 12.89 -12.78
CA THR A 387 -13.98 12.48 -12.63
C THR A 387 -13.74 11.59 -11.42
N LEU A 388 -14.51 11.76 -10.35
CA LEU A 388 -14.36 10.99 -9.13
C LEU A 388 -14.81 9.55 -9.40
N THR A 389 -13.89 8.62 -9.17
CA THR A 389 -14.07 7.18 -9.33
C THR A 389 -14.14 6.48 -7.96
N THR A 390 -13.43 7.01 -6.97
CA THR A 390 -13.36 6.44 -5.62
C THR A 390 -13.73 7.49 -4.57
N LEU A 391 -14.73 7.17 -3.76
CA LEU A 391 -15.13 7.96 -2.60
C LEU A 391 -15.16 7.06 -1.36
N ASN A 392 -14.30 7.36 -0.39
CA ASN A 392 -14.29 6.68 0.91
C ASN A 392 -14.90 7.57 1.99
N LEU A 393 -15.99 7.09 2.61
CA LEU A 393 -16.73 7.74 3.69
C LEU A 393 -16.78 6.90 4.97
N HIS A 394 -15.97 5.86 5.08
CA HIS A 394 -15.92 4.95 6.23
C HIS A 394 -15.89 5.70 7.58
N ASP A 395 -16.59 5.20 8.60
CA ASP A 395 -16.63 5.72 9.98
C ASP A 395 -17.15 7.16 10.09
N ASN A 396 -18.10 7.52 9.22
CA ASN A 396 -18.86 8.75 9.32
C ASN A 396 -20.30 8.51 9.79
N ARG A 397 -21.01 9.54 10.23
CA ARG A 397 -22.39 9.44 10.75
C ARG A 397 -23.43 9.67 9.65
N ILE A 398 -23.27 8.99 8.52
CA ILE A 398 -24.04 9.23 7.29
C ILE A 398 -25.52 8.85 7.45
N SER A 399 -25.79 7.73 8.14
CA SER A 399 -27.13 7.15 8.35
C SER A 399 -27.89 6.77 7.07
N ALA A 400 -29.08 6.18 7.23
CA ALA A 400 -29.97 5.85 6.12
C ALA A 400 -30.33 7.06 5.23
N GLU A 401 -30.50 8.25 5.82
CA GLU A 401 -30.89 9.46 5.06
C GLU A 401 -29.74 9.98 4.17
N GLY A 402 -28.51 9.94 4.68
CA GLY A 402 -27.31 10.26 3.90
C GLY A 402 -27.07 9.22 2.80
N ALA A 403 -27.26 7.93 3.12
CA ALA A 403 -27.18 6.84 2.15
C ALA A 403 -28.17 7.01 0.99
N LYS A 404 -29.42 7.39 1.31
CA LYS A 404 -30.45 7.70 0.31
C LYS A 404 -30.03 8.85 -0.61
N SER A 405 -29.40 9.88 -0.05
CA SER A 405 -28.90 11.01 -0.84
C SER A 405 -27.79 10.58 -1.81
N LEU A 406 -26.83 9.77 -1.34
CA LEU A 406 -25.78 9.18 -2.17
C LEU A 406 -26.37 8.26 -3.25
N ALA A 407 -27.36 7.43 -2.89
CA ALA A 407 -28.08 6.57 -3.83
C ALA A 407 -28.76 7.38 -4.95
N ASP A 408 -29.42 8.49 -4.61
CA ASP A 408 -30.02 9.38 -5.61
C ASP A 408 -28.97 10.05 -6.51
N ALA A 409 -27.72 10.21 -6.06
CA ALA A 409 -26.61 10.65 -6.91
C ALA A 409 -26.11 9.54 -7.83
N LEU A 410 -25.97 8.31 -7.32
CA LEU A 410 -25.54 7.13 -8.09
C LEU A 410 -26.48 6.81 -9.27
N LYS A 411 -27.77 7.13 -9.17
CA LYS A 411 -28.72 6.95 -10.28
C LYS A 411 -28.35 7.74 -11.55
N VAL A 412 -27.59 8.83 -11.41
CA VAL A 412 -27.22 9.71 -12.53
C VAL A 412 -25.71 9.83 -12.72
N ASN A 413 -24.90 9.58 -11.68
CA ASN A 413 -23.46 9.57 -11.79
C ASN A 413 -22.99 8.37 -12.62
N GLN A 414 -22.05 8.62 -13.53
CA GLN A 414 -21.51 7.62 -14.46
C GLN A 414 -19.99 7.45 -14.32
N THR A 415 -19.42 7.81 -13.17
CA THR A 415 -17.96 7.78 -12.99
C THR A 415 -17.52 7.05 -11.73
N LEU A 416 -18.32 7.08 -10.67
CA LEU A 416 -17.99 6.43 -9.42
C LEU A 416 -18.04 4.90 -9.61
N THR A 417 -16.91 4.26 -9.36
CA THR A 417 -16.70 2.82 -9.44
C THR A 417 -16.56 2.19 -8.06
N THR A 418 -16.11 2.96 -7.07
CA THR A 418 -15.89 2.51 -5.68
C THR A 418 -16.53 3.48 -4.70
N LEU A 419 -17.41 2.95 -3.84
CA LEU A 419 -18.02 3.67 -2.73
C LEU A 419 -17.82 2.88 -1.45
N ASP A 420 -17.09 3.44 -0.49
CA ASP A 420 -16.91 2.87 0.83
C ASP A 420 -17.78 3.61 1.87
N LEU A 421 -18.70 2.86 2.48
CA LEU A 421 -19.61 3.31 3.54
C LEU A 421 -19.48 2.44 4.79
N HIS A 422 -18.34 1.79 5.03
CA HIS A 422 -18.11 1.00 6.25
C HIS A 422 -18.41 1.85 7.51
N GLY A 423 -19.11 1.28 8.50
CA GLY A 423 -19.27 1.93 9.80
C GLY A 423 -20.17 3.18 9.78
N CYS A 424 -21.00 3.34 8.74
CA CYS A 424 -21.74 4.58 8.48
C CYS A 424 -23.18 4.64 9.03
N ASN A 425 -23.59 3.64 9.83
CA ASN A 425 -24.95 3.47 10.34
C ASN A 425 -26.05 3.44 9.25
N ILE A 426 -25.76 2.83 8.10
CA ILE A 426 -26.63 2.86 6.91
C ILE A 426 -28.00 2.18 7.14
N SER A 427 -28.06 1.08 7.90
CA SER A 427 -29.28 0.28 8.19
C SER A 427 -29.99 -0.26 6.93
N ASP A 428 -31.09 -0.99 7.13
CA ASP A 428 -31.88 -1.59 6.03
C ASP A 428 -32.47 -0.56 5.06
N GLU A 429 -32.94 0.58 5.56
CA GLU A 429 -33.51 1.65 4.71
C GLU A 429 -32.46 2.28 3.79
N GLY A 430 -31.23 2.42 4.30
CA GLY A 430 -30.11 2.90 3.49
C GLY A 430 -29.65 1.85 2.48
N ALA A 431 -29.55 0.58 2.88
CA ALA A 431 -29.22 -0.54 1.99
C ALA A 431 -30.25 -0.69 0.86
N LYS A 432 -31.54 -0.56 1.18
CA LYS A 432 -32.63 -0.54 0.20
C LYS A 432 -32.52 0.62 -0.78
N SER A 433 -32.19 1.82 -0.30
CA SER A 433 -32.00 2.99 -1.16
C SER A 433 -30.83 2.79 -2.13
N LEU A 434 -29.70 2.25 -1.65
CA LEU A 434 -28.54 1.90 -2.49
C LEU A 434 -28.90 0.80 -3.50
N ALA A 435 -29.65 -0.22 -3.08
CA ALA A 435 -30.17 -1.25 -3.98
C ALA A 435 -31.05 -0.68 -5.10
N ASP A 436 -31.91 0.30 -4.79
CA ASP A 436 -32.72 0.97 -5.79
C ASP A 436 -31.90 1.79 -6.78
N ALA A 437 -30.76 2.36 -6.36
CA ALA A 437 -29.84 3.05 -7.26
C ALA A 437 -29.08 2.08 -8.17
N LEU A 438 -28.63 0.95 -7.63
CA LEU A 438 -27.90 -0.10 -8.37
C LEU A 438 -28.73 -0.75 -9.48
N LYS A 439 -30.07 -0.64 -9.46
CA LYS A 439 -30.93 -1.08 -10.56
C LYS A 439 -30.66 -0.35 -11.87
N VAL A 440 -30.21 0.90 -11.79
CA VAL A 440 -29.98 1.78 -12.96
C VAL A 440 -28.54 2.22 -13.10
N ASN A 441 -27.76 2.23 -12.01
CA ASN A 441 -26.35 2.54 -12.06
C ASN A 441 -25.58 1.41 -12.76
N GLN A 442 -24.72 1.78 -13.71
CA GLN A 442 -23.93 0.86 -14.53
C GLN A 442 -22.43 1.08 -14.36
N THR A 443 -21.99 1.70 -13.26
CA THR A 443 -20.59 2.11 -13.09
C THR A 443 -19.99 1.64 -11.78
N LEU A 444 -20.80 1.52 -10.72
CA LEU A 444 -20.32 1.05 -9.43
C LEU A 444 -19.99 -0.43 -9.52
N THR A 445 -18.72 -0.73 -9.21
CA THR A 445 -18.14 -2.08 -9.18
C THR A 445 -17.89 -2.56 -7.76
N THR A 446 -17.55 -1.63 -6.86
CA THR A 446 -17.24 -1.92 -5.46
C THR A 446 -18.13 -1.12 -4.54
N LEU A 447 -18.85 -1.82 -3.67
CA LEU A 447 -19.66 -1.24 -2.61
C LEU A 447 -19.30 -1.89 -1.27
N ASN A 448 -18.72 -1.11 -0.37
CA ASN A 448 -18.42 -1.57 0.99
C ASN A 448 -19.50 -1.07 1.96
N LEU A 449 -20.23 -2.01 2.56
CA LEU A 449 -21.25 -1.79 3.58
C LEU A 449 -20.93 -2.53 4.88
N HIS A 450 -19.67 -2.85 5.13
CA HIS A 450 -19.20 -3.41 6.40
C HIS A 450 -19.74 -2.62 7.62
N ASP A 451 -20.04 -3.29 8.73
CA ASP A 451 -20.46 -2.70 10.02
C ASP A 451 -21.58 -1.63 9.92
N ASN A 452 -22.67 -1.95 9.21
CA ASN A 452 -23.77 -1.01 8.96
C ASN A 452 -25.13 -1.36 9.54
N ARG A 453 -25.18 -2.39 10.41
CA ARG A 453 -26.43 -2.87 11.03
C ARG A 453 -27.50 -3.23 9.99
N ILE A 454 -27.08 -3.87 8.90
CA ILE A 454 -27.98 -4.38 7.86
C ILE A 454 -28.52 -5.73 8.34
N SER A 455 -29.85 -5.88 8.41
CA SER A 455 -30.51 -7.14 8.73
C SER A 455 -30.88 -7.91 7.46
N ASP A 456 -31.62 -9.00 7.62
CA ASP A 456 -32.16 -9.80 6.51
C ASP A 456 -32.99 -8.97 5.51
N GLU A 457 -33.69 -7.92 5.95
CA GLU A 457 -34.49 -7.08 5.07
C GLU A 457 -33.64 -6.21 4.13
N GLY A 458 -32.54 -5.65 4.63
CA GLY A 458 -31.57 -4.94 3.81
C GLY A 458 -30.80 -5.90 2.89
N ALA A 459 -30.40 -7.06 3.40
CA ALA A 459 -29.76 -8.11 2.59
C ALA A 459 -30.66 -8.60 1.45
N LYS A 460 -31.95 -8.79 1.72
CA LYS A 460 -32.96 -9.15 0.70
C LYS A 460 -33.14 -8.06 -0.35
N SER A 461 -33.10 -6.79 0.05
CA SER A 461 -33.13 -5.67 -0.90
C SER A 461 -31.92 -5.67 -1.83
N LEU A 462 -30.72 -5.91 -1.29
CA LEU A 462 -29.48 -6.04 -2.05
C LEU A 462 -29.50 -7.29 -2.95
N ALA A 463 -29.94 -8.43 -2.44
CA ALA A 463 -30.11 -9.65 -3.22
C ALA A 463 -31.03 -9.45 -4.43
N ASN A 464 -32.14 -8.74 -4.27
CA ASN A 464 -33.05 -8.45 -5.36
C ASN A 464 -32.42 -7.61 -6.47
N VAL A 465 -31.54 -6.66 -6.14
CA VAL A 465 -30.83 -5.90 -7.18
C VAL A 465 -29.68 -6.69 -7.81
N LEU A 466 -28.99 -7.57 -7.07
CA LEU A 466 -27.95 -8.43 -7.63
C LEU A 466 -28.46 -9.33 -8.76
N LYS A 467 -29.74 -9.72 -8.74
CA LYS A 467 -30.36 -10.49 -9.84
C LYS A 467 -30.38 -9.74 -11.18
N VAL A 468 -30.32 -8.41 -11.17
CA VAL A 468 -30.46 -7.56 -12.37
C VAL A 468 -29.25 -6.67 -12.63
N ASN A 469 -28.49 -6.28 -11.61
CA ASN A 469 -27.28 -5.49 -11.77
C ASN A 469 -26.16 -6.36 -12.36
N GLN A 470 -25.46 -5.82 -13.35
CA GLN A 470 -24.42 -6.49 -14.11
C GLN A 470 -23.07 -5.76 -14.02
N THR A 471 -22.87 -4.96 -12.97
CA THR A 471 -21.67 -4.12 -12.84
C THR A 471 -20.96 -4.28 -11.50
N LEU A 472 -21.70 -4.56 -10.44
CA LEU A 472 -21.13 -4.78 -9.11
C LEU A 472 -20.36 -6.10 -9.11
N THR A 473 -19.08 -6.03 -8.76
CA THR A 473 -18.14 -7.15 -8.66
C THR A 473 -17.76 -7.44 -7.21
N ILE A 474 -17.73 -6.42 -6.35
CA ILE A 474 -17.38 -6.53 -4.94
C ILE A 474 -18.50 -5.92 -4.08
N LEU A 475 -19.01 -6.74 -3.17
CA LEU A 475 -19.97 -6.34 -2.13
C LEU A 475 -19.49 -6.85 -0.77
N ASP A 476 -19.22 -5.94 0.15
CA ASP A 476 -18.91 -6.27 1.55
C ASP A 476 -20.11 -5.97 2.45
N LEU A 477 -20.60 -6.98 3.15
CA LEU A 477 -21.70 -6.93 4.12
C LEU A 477 -21.29 -7.50 5.48
N SER A 478 -19.99 -7.60 5.74
CA SER A 478 -19.44 -8.18 6.96
C SER A 478 -19.84 -7.35 8.19
N ARG A 479 -19.87 -7.96 9.37
CA ARG A 479 -20.28 -7.32 10.65
C ARG A 479 -21.65 -6.65 10.58
N SER A 480 -22.60 -7.28 9.91
CA SER A 480 -24.00 -6.86 9.89
C SER A 480 -24.85 -7.81 10.75
N LEU A 481 -26.18 -7.69 10.68
CA LEU A 481 -27.15 -8.49 11.42
C LEU A 481 -27.85 -9.50 10.48
N ILE A 482 -27.11 -10.03 9.50
CA ILE A 482 -27.65 -10.96 8.49
C ILE A 482 -27.70 -12.36 9.10
N SER A 483 -28.87 -12.97 9.11
CA SER A 483 -29.08 -14.35 9.52
C SER A 483 -29.10 -15.29 8.31
N ASP A 484 -29.43 -16.56 8.55
CA ASP A 484 -29.64 -17.55 7.48
C ASP A 484 -30.69 -17.12 6.44
N GLU A 485 -31.67 -16.30 6.81
CA GLU A 485 -32.72 -15.85 5.87
C GLU A 485 -32.20 -14.83 4.86
N GLY A 486 -31.42 -13.84 5.31
CA GLY A 486 -30.73 -12.91 4.43
C GLY A 486 -29.66 -13.62 3.59
N ALA A 487 -28.93 -14.57 4.16
CA ALA A 487 -27.97 -15.40 3.45
C ALA A 487 -28.62 -16.21 2.32
N LYS A 488 -29.78 -16.84 2.57
CA LYS A 488 -30.58 -17.54 1.54
C LYS A 488 -31.02 -16.60 0.42
N SER A 489 -31.47 -15.39 0.77
CA SER A 489 -31.85 -14.38 -0.23
C SER A 489 -30.67 -14.02 -1.13
N LEU A 490 -29.48 -13.82 -0.56
CA LEU A 490 -28.24 -13.56 -1.30
C LEU A 490 -27.85 -14.76 -2.17
N ALA A 491 -27.89 -15.98 -1.62
CA ALA A 491 -27.63 -17.22 -2.35
C ALA A 491 -28.52 -17.35 -3.60
N ASP A 492 -29.81 -17.06 -3.47
CA ASP A 492 -30.74 -17.09 -4.61
C ASP A 492 -30.42 -16.02 -5.68
N ALA A 493 -29.78 -14.92 -5.29
CA ALA A 493 -29.29 -13.94 -6.26
C ALA A 493 -28.01 -14.41 -6.97
N LEU A 494 -27.09 -15.06 -6.25
CA LEU A 494 -25.83 -15.57 -6.80
C LEU A 494 -26.02 -16.65 -7.86
N LYS A 495 -27.08 -17.47 -7.77
CA LYS A 495 -27.42 -18.47 -8.80
C LYS A 495 -27.63 -17.87 -10.20
N VAL A 496 -27.99 -16.59 -10.28
CA VAL A 496 -28.28 -15.91 -11.55
C VAL A 496 -27.34 -14.74 -11.84
N ASN A 497 -26.70 -14.17 -10.82
CA ASN A 497 -25.73 -13.11 -10.98
C ASN A 497 -24.40 -13.69 -11.48
N GLN A 498 -23.85 -13.11 -12.55
CA GLN A 498 -22.59 -13.58 -13.17
C GLN A 498 -21.44 -12.57 -13.03
N THR A 499 -21.65 -11.49 -12.28
CA THR A 499 -20.73 -10.35 -12.23
C THR A 499 -20.07 -10.17 -10.88
N LEU A 500 -20.75 -10.54 -9.80
CA LEU A 500 -20.23 -10.48 -8.45
C LEU A 500 -19.16 -11.55 -8.26
N THR A 501 -17.92 -11.13 -8.09
CA THR A 501 -16.76 -12.01 -7.88
C THR A 501 -16.41 -12.13 -6.40
N THR A 502 -16.78 -11.14 -5.59
CA THR A 502 -16.44 -11.05 -4.18
C THR A 502 -17.66 -10.64 -3.38
N LEU A 503 -18.14 -11.55 -2.52
CA LEU A 503 -19.15 -11.28 -1.50
C LEU A 503 -18.52 -11.58 -0.14
N VAL A 504 -18.42 -10.56 0.72
CA VAL A 504 -17.85 -10.71 2.08
C VAL A 504 -18.99 -10.64 3.10
N LEU A 505 -19.09 -11.67 3.95
CA LEU A 505 -20.17 -11.85 4.92
C LEU A 505 -19.67 -12.19 6.32
N ASP A 506 -18.38 -11.98 6.59
CA ASP A 506 -17.76 -12.37 7.86
C ASP A 506 -18.41 -11.67 9.05
N ALA A 507 -18.46 -12.34 10.20
CA ALA A 507 -19.01 -11.82 11.44
C ALA A 507 -20.47 -11.32 11.34
N ASN A 508 -21.31 -12.05 10.59
CA ASN A 508 -22.77 -11.96 10.62
C ASN A 508 -23.37 -13.06 11.53
N GLU A 509 -24.70 -13.15 11.61
CA GLU A 509 -25.46 -14.16 12.36
C GLU A 509 -25.80 -15.39 11.49
N ILE A 510 -24.94 -15.71 10.52
CA ILE A 510 -25.11 -16.84 9.59
C ILE A 510 -24.63 -18.13 10.25
N THR A 511 -25.50 -19.14 10.30
CA THR A 511 -25.18 -20.49 10.78
C THR A 511 -24.82 -21.41 9.62
N ASP A 512 -24.58 -22.70 9.92
CA ASP A 512 -24.31 -23.73 8.92
C ASP A 512 -25.40 -23.79 7.83
N ALA A 513 -26.67 -23.51 8.17
CA ALA A 513 -27.77 -23.56 7.20
C ALA A 513 -27.70 -22.44 6.15
N GLY A 514 -27.34 -21.22 6.54
CA GLY A 514 -27.12 -20.12 5.60
C GLY A 514 -25.83 -20.30 4.80
N ALA A 515 -24.77 -20.83 5.43
CA ALA A 515 -23.52 -21.17 4.76
C ALA A 515 -23.72 -22.27 3.69
N GLU A 516 -24.51 -23.30 3.98
CA GLU A 516 -24.87 -24.36 3.02
C GLU A 516 -25.64 -23.78 1.83
N ALA A 517 -26.61 -22.89 2.07
CA ALA A 517 -27.34 -22.23 0.98
C ALA A 517 -26.42 -21.41 0.07
N LEU A 518 -25.47 -20.66 0.64
CA LEU A 518 -24.47 -19.91 -0.11
C LEU A 518 -23.52 -20.84 -0.89
N ALA A 519 -23.06 -21.93 -0.27
CA ALA A 519 -22.19 -22.91 -0.92
C ALA A 519 -22.90 -23.60 -2.10
N ASP A 520 -24.18 -23.94 -1.96
CA ASP A 520 -24.99 -24.52 -3.03
C ASP A 520 -25.22 -23.57 -4.20
N ALA A 521 -25.26 -22.26 -3.96
CA ALA A 521 -25.40 -21.25 -5.02
C ALA A 521 -24.11 -21.02 -5.83
N LEU A 522 -22.96 -21.48 -5.34
CA LEU A 522 -21.65 -21.34 -6.00
C LEU A 522 -21.22 -22.57 -6.80
N LYS A 523 -22.03 -23.64 -6.78
CA LYS A 523 -21.88 -24.82 -7.64
C LYS A 523 -22.45 -24.54 -9.02
#